data_AF-A0A7S3HJZ0-F1
#
_entry.id   AF-A0A7S3HJZ0-F1
#
_cell.length_a   1.000
_cell.length_b   1.000
_cell.length_c   1.000
_cell.angle_alpha   90.00
_cell.angle_beta   90.00
_cell.angle_gamma   90.00
#
_symmetry.space_group_name_H-M   'P 1'
#
loop_
_entity.id
_entity.type
_entity.pdbx_description
1 polymer ?
#
loop_
_entity_poly.entity_id
_entity_poly.type
_entity_poly.pdbx_seq_one_letter_code
_entity_poly.pdbx_strand_id
1 'polypeptide(L)'
;LEDSLGFSRSVFELLQVLVEVFFIAHLMACIWWGVSDAVSPNPWFTQPSMVYKDLTHQPVGEKYLFSLYFTLTTMTTVGYGDIFASNNGEMVLNILLVLLGASVFGYVIANVSTILESFDRVQSVQRSRIEVIKEYLSEKG
;
A
#
# COMPACT_ATOMS: atom_id res chain seq x y z
N LEU A 1 -5.56 -7.47 30.90
CA LEU A 1 -4.79 -6.20 30.77
C LEU A 1 -3.61 -6.36 29.81
N GLU A 2 -2.82 -7.45 29.89
CA GLU A 2 -1.83 -7.78 28.84
C GLU A 2 -2.47 -8.12 27.48
N ASP A 3 -3.61 -8.82 27.44
CA ASP A 3 -4.29 -9.14 26.17
C ASP A 3 -4.86 -7.88 25.46
N SER A 4 -5.31 -6.87 26.20
CA SER A 4 -5.73 -5.58 25.62
C SER A 4 -4.53 -4.76 25.11
N LEU A 5 -3.36 -4.93 25.73
CA LEU A 5 -2.11 -4.28 25.31
C LEU A 5 -1.53 -4.93 24.05
N GLY A 6 -1.57 -6.27 23.94
CA GLY A 6 -1.11 -7.01 22.75
C GLY A 6 -1.90 -6.66 21.49
N PHE A 7 -3.24 -6.61 21.58
CA PHE A 7 -4.09 -6.20 20.46
C PHE A 7 -3.86 -4.75 20.04
N SER A 8 -3.70 -3.84 21.02
CA SER A 8 -3.44 -2.42 20.72
C SER A 8 -2.11 -2.20 19.98
N ARG A 9 -1.09 -3.02 20.27
CA ARG A 9 0.22 -2.90 19.65
C ARG A 9 0.21 -3.32 18.18
N SER A 10 -0.34 -4.49 17.84
CA SER A 10 -0.42 -4.95 16.45
C SER A 10 -1.33 -4.05 15.59
N VAL A 11 -2.42 -3.53 16.17
CA VAL A 11 -3.28 -2.54 15.49
C VAL A 11 -2.51 -1.23 15.23
N PHE A 12 -1.72 -0.76 16.19
CA PHE A 12 -0.89 0.43 16.01
C PHE A 12 0.18 0.23 14.94
N GLU A 13 0.85 -0.93 14.92
CA GLU A 13 1.82 -1.29 13.87
C GLU A 13 1.16 -1.33 12.48
N LEU A 14 -0.03 -1.91 12.37
CA LEU A 14 -0.80 -1.91 11.11
C LEU A 14 -1.21 -0.50 10.68
N LEU A 15 -1.71 0.32 11.61
CA LEU A 15 -2.08 1.72 11.32
C LEU A 15 -0.86 2.54 10.88
N GLN A 16 0.29 2.33 11.54
CA GLN A 16 1.53 3.01 11.17
C GLN A 16 1.93 2.67 9.73
N VAL A 17 1.94 1.39 9.36
CA VAL A 17 2.24 0.96 7.97
C VAL A 17 1.25 1.56 6.98
N LEU A 18 -0.04 1.59 7.30
CA LEU A 18 -1.06 2.19 6.42
C LEU A 18 -0.84 3.69 6.20
N VAL A 19 -0.46 4.42 7.25
CA VAL A 19 -0.14 5.86 7.16
C VAL A 19 1.11 6.08 6.33
N GLU A 20 2.16 5.28 6.52
CA GLU A 20 3.39 5.34 5.73
C GLU A 20 3.12 5.08 4.24
N VAL A 21 2.32 4.05 3.92
CA VAL A 21 1.92 3.73 2.54
C VAL A 21 1.13 4.87 1.92
N PHE A 22 0.16 5.43 2.64
CA PHE A 22 -0.65 6.55 2.15
C PHE A 22 0.22 7.79 1.89
N PHE A 23 1.17 8.08 2.77
CA PHE A 23 2.09 9.20 2.60
C PHE A 23 2.98 9.01 1.37
N ILE A 24 3.54 7.81 1.17
CA ILE A 24 4.34 7.50 -0.03
C ILE A 24 3.48 7.60 -1.30
N ALA A 25 2.26 7.07 -1.28
CA ALA A 25 1.33 7.17 -2.41
C ALA A 25 0.98 8.64 -2.74
N HIS A 26 0.81 9.49 -1.73
CA HIS A 26 0.61 10.93 -1.93
C HIS A 26 1.82 11.58 -2.62
N LEU A 27 3.04 11.31 -2.14
CA LEU A 27 4.27 11.85 -2.74
C LEU A 27 4.44 11.39 -4.19
N MET A 28 4.26 10.10 -4.44
CA MET A 28 4.33 9.52 -5.79
C MET A 28 3.27 10.12 -6.73
N ALA A 29 2.05 10.36 -6.25
CA ALA A 29 0.99 11.00 -7.02
C ALA A 29 1.33 12.47 -7.37
N CYS A 30 1.86 13.22 -6.41
CA CYS A 30 2.31 14.59 -6.63
C CYS A 30 3.49 14.65 -7.61
N ILE A 31 4.44 13.72 -7.51
CA ILE A 31 5.57 13.59 -8.45
C ILE A 31 5.05 13.24 -9.85
N TRP A 32 4.13 12.28 -9.97
CA TRP A 32 3.53 11.88 -11.24
C TRP A 32 2.88 13.07 -11.95
N TRP A 33 2.02 13.82 -11.25
CA TRP A 33 1.40 15.02 -11.82
C TRP A 33 2.43 16.10 -12.14
N GLY A 34 3.26 16.48 -11.16
CA GLY A 34 4.15 17.64 -11.27
C GLY A 34 5.23 17.47 -12.33
N VAL A 35 5.80 16.26 -12.47
CA VAL A 35 6.82 15.99 -13.50
C VAL A 35 6.17 15.89 -14.88
N SER A 36 4.99 15.25 -14.99
CA SER A 36 4.25 15.21 -16.26
C SER A 36 3.90 16.62 -16.75
N ASP A 37 3.42 17.49 -15.87
CA ASP A 37 3.08 18.89 -16.20
C ASP A 37 4.32 19.73 -16.58
N ALA A 38 5.46 19.51 -15.93
CA ALA A 38 6.67 20.31 -16.16
C ALA A 38 7.49 19.90 -17.39
N VAL A 39 7.52 18.60 -17.73
CA VAL A 39 8.48 18.03 -18.70
C VAL A 39 7.82 17.56 -19.99
N SER A 40 6.52 17.23 -19.95
CA SER A 40 5.87 16.58 -21.10
C SER A 40 5.18 17.59 -22.00
N PRO A 41 5.52 17.65 -23.30
CA PRO A 41 4.79 18.49 -24.26
C PRO A 41 3.36 17.96 -24.52
N ASN A 42 3.13 16.66 -24.33
CA ASN A 42 1.83 16.00 -24.39
C ASN A 42 1.72 15.03 -23.21
N PRO A 43 1.37 15.50 -22.00
CA PRO A 43 1.27 14.65 -20.82
C PRO A 43 0.10 13.66 -20.91
N TRP A 44 0.14 12.63 -20.07
CA TRP A 44 -0.91 11.58 -20.00
C TRP A 44 -2.33 12.14 -19.81
N PHE A 45 -2.47 13.31 -19.19
CA PHE A 45 -3.76 13.88 -18.80
C PHE A 45 -4.40 14.80 -19.87
N THR A 46 -3.67 15.13 -20.93
CA THR A 46 -4.18 15.95 -22.05
C THR A 46 -4.79 15.11 -23.18
N GLN A 47 -4.61 13.79 -23.16
CA GLN A 47 -5.13 12.91 -24.20
C GLN A 47 -6.50 12.38 -23.77
N PRO A 48 -7.61 12.88 -24.33
CA PRO A 48 -8.93 12.36 -24.01
C PRO A 48 -9.00 10.93 -24.56
N SER A 49 -9.06 9.94 -23.68
CA SER A 49 -9.42 8.58 -24.07
C SER A 49 -10.94 8.43 -24.00
N MET A 50 -11.51 7.35 -24.56
CA MET A 50 -12.95 7.06 -24.35
C MET A 50 -13.31 6.88 -22.86
N VAL A 51 -12.30 6.71 -21.99
CA VAL A 51 -12.44 6.45 -20.56
C VAL A 51 -12.22 7.73 -19.73
N TYR A 52 -11.39 8.67 -20.20
CA TYR A 52 -10.97 9.84 -19.43
C TYR A 52 -11.17 11.17 -20.18
N LYS A 53 -11.83 12.11 -19.49
CA LYS A 53 -11.92 13.51 -19.92
C LYS A 53 -10.56 14.19 -19.79
N ASP A 54 -10.30 15.17 -20.64
CA ASP A 54 -9.15 16.06 -20.49
C ASP A 54 -9.15 16.70 -19.09
N LEU A 55 -8.07 16.47 -18.34
CA LEU A 55 -7.95 16.94 -16.96
C LEU A 55 -7.32 18.34 -16.86
N THR A 56 -6.87 18.94 -17.98
CA THR A 56 -6.15 20.22 -18.00
C THR A 56 -6.90 21.33 -17.26
N HIS A 57 -8.20 21.44 -17.50
CA HIS A 57 -9.08 22.47 -16.94
C HIS A 57 -9.92 22.01 -15.74
N GLN A 58 -9.64 20.81 -15.20
CA GLN A 58 -10.36 20.27 -14.06
C GLN A 58 -9.83 20.83 -12.73
N PRO A 59 -10.66 20.86 -11.66
CA PRO A 59 -10.21 21.28 -10.34
C PRO A 59 -9.07 20.40 -9.82
N VAL A 60 -8.22 20.98 -8.96
CA VAL A 60 -7.03 20.31 -8.39
C VAL A 60 -7.40 18.99 -7.69
N GLY A 61 -8.55 18.94 -7.02
CA GLY A 61 -9.03 17.72 -6.36
C GLY A 61 -9.21 16.56 -7.34
N GLU A 62 -9.73 16.81 -8.54
CA GLU A 62 -9.95 15.76 -9.54
C GLU A 62 -8.61 15.30 -10.16
N LYS A 63 -7.73 16.25 -10.48
CA LYS A 63 -6.36 15.98 -10.93
C LYS A 63 -5.60 15.09 -9.94
N TYR A 64 -5.74 15.39 -8.65
CA TYR A 64 -5.15 14.61 -7.57
C TYR A 64 -5.75 13.21 -7.47
N LEU A 65 -7.07 13.06 -7.56
CA LEU A 65 -7.73 11.75 -7.49
C LEU A 65 -7.24 10.81 -8.60
N PHE A 66 -7.13 11.28 -9.84
CA PHE A 66 -6.59 10.46 -10.94
C PHE A 66 -5.12 10.11 -10.75
N SER A 67 -4.30 11.05 -10.27
CA SER A 67 -2.88 10.81 -10.00
C SER A 67 -2.66 9.81 -8.87
N LEU A 68 -3.47 9.91 -7.81
CA LEU A 68 -3.45 8.98 -6.67
C LEU A 68 -3.97 7.61 -7.09
N TYR A 69 -5.02 7.55 -7.91
CA TYR A 69 -5.53 6.30 -8.48
C TYR A 69 -4.46 5.56 -9.29
N PHE A 70 -3.78 6.26 -10.22
CA PHE A 70 -2.68 5.68 -10.99
C PHE A 70 -1.56 5.16 -10.09
N THR A 71 -1.20 5.94 -9.08
CA THR A 71 -0.14 5.59 -8.14
C THR A 71 -0.51 4.37 -7.30
N LEU A 72 -1.72 4.33 -6.73
CA LEU A 72 -2.19 3.22 -5.90
C LEU A 72 -2.32 1.93 -6.71
N THR A 73 -2.88 1.99 -7.91
CA THR A 73 -3.02 0.82 -8.80
C THR A 73 -1.66 0.28 -9.25
N THR A 74 -0.67 1.17 -9.45
CA THR A 74 0.72 0.80 -9.72
C THR A 74 1.39 0.18 -8.50
N MET A 75 1.31 0.82 -7.33
CA MET A 75 1.91 0.33 -6.08
C MET A 75 1.33 -1.02 -5.66
N THR A 76 0.01 -1.19 -5.78
CA THR A 76 -0.67 -2.46 -5.46
C THR A 76 -0.60 -3.49 -6.58
N THR A 77 0.10 -3.19 -7.67
CA THR A 77 0.31 -4.06 -8.84
C THR A 77 -0.98 -4.46 -9.57
N VAL A 78 -2.09 -3.75 -9.36
CA VAL A 78 -3.36 -3.96 -10.06
C VAL A 78 -3.25 -3.55 -11.52
N GLY A 79 -2.72 -2.34 -11.78
CA GLY A 79 -2.37 -1.86 -13.12
C GLY A 79 -3.43 -2.04 -14.21
N TYR A 80 -4.58 -1.38 -14.10
CA TYR A 80 -5.67 -1.48 -15.08
C TYR A 80 -5.25 -1.05 -16.51
N GLY A 81 -4.21 -0.23 -16.66
CA GLY A 81 -3.65 0.17 -17.96
C GLY A 81 -4.44 1.28 -18.66
N ASP A 82 -5.33 1.92 -17.93
CA ASP A 82 -6.21 3.00 -18.35
C ASP A 82 -5.54 4.39 -18.26
N ILE A 83 -4.64 4.58 -17.31
CA ILE A 83 -3.67 5.67 -17.26
C ILE A 83 -2.29 5.10 -17.52
N PHE A 84 -1.58 5.68 -18.49
CA PHE A 84 -0.26 5.22 -18.92
C PHE A 84 0.61 6.38 -19.38
N ALA A 85 1.93 6.18 -19.30
CA ALA A 85 2.92 7.13 -19.80
C ALA A 85 2.75 7.32 -21.32
N SER A 86 2.56 8.56 -21.75
CA SER A 86 2.30 8.92 -23.15
C SER A 86 3.54 9.30 -23.94
N ASN A 87 4.67 9.48 -23.27
CA ASN A 87 5.95 9.84 -23.89
C ASN A 87 7.14 9.24 -23.14
N ASN A 88 8.34 9.36 -23.73
CA ASN A 88 9.56 8.77 -23.18
C ASN A 88 9.94 9.32 -21.79
N GLY A 89 9.67 10.60 -21.51
CA GLY A 89 9.96 11.21 -20.21
C GLY A 89 9.08 10.62 -19.11
N GLU A 90 7.78 10.53 -19.37
CA GLU A 90 6.83 9.86 -18.48
C GLU A 90 7.11 8.38 -18.33
N MET A 91 7.62 7.72 -19.38
CA MET A 91 7.97 6.30 -19.32
C MET A 91 9.12 6.04 -18.34
N VAL A 92 10.17 6.87 -18.39
CA VAL A 92 11.29 6.79 -17.44
C VAL A 92 10.79 7.04 -16.02
N LEU A 93 9.95 8.04 -15.82
CA LEU A 93 9.33 8.31 -14.51
C LEU A 93 8.49 7.12 -14.02
N ASN A 94 7.66 6.56 -14.89
CA ASN A 94 6.81 5.42 -14.57
C ASN A 94 7.63 4.20 -14.15
N ILE A 95 8.73 3.89 -14.85
CA ILE A 95 9.65 2.81 -14.46
C ILE A 95 10.16 3.00 -13.03
N LEU A 96 10.57 4.23 -12.67
CA LEU A 96 11.03 4.54 -11.32
C LEU A 96 9.90 4.39 -10.28
N LEU A 97 8.70 4.87 -10.58
CA LEU A 97 7.54 4.75 -9.71
C LEU A 97 7.13 3.28 -9.49
N VAL A 98 7.17 2.45 -10.53
CA VAL A 98 6.88 1.01 -10.43
C VAL A 98 7.91 0.31 -9.54
N LEU A 99 9.21 0.61 -9.69
CA LEU A 99 10.26 0.02 -8.85
C LEU A 99 10.09 0.38 -7.37
N LEU A 100 9.80 1.65 -7.08
CA LEU A 100 9.51 2.12 -5.73
C LEU A 100 8.22 1.50 -5.18
N GLY A 101 7.16 1.48 -5.99
CA GLY A 101 5.85 0.93 -5.60
C GLY A 101 5.92 -0.57 -5.27
N ALA A 102 6.61 -1.35 -6.11
CA ALA A 102 6.83 -2.78 -5.86
C ALA A 102 7.64 -3.02 -4.58
N SER A 103 8.64 -2.18 -4.31
CA SER A 103 9.44 -2.27 -3.07
C SER A 103 8.58 -1.99 -1.83
N VAL A 104 7.73 -0.96 -1.88
CA VAL A 104 6.79 -0.63 -0.79
C VAL A 104 5.77 -1.73 -0.59
N PHE A 105 5.23 -2.30 -1.67
CA PHE A 105 4.28 -3.41 -1.58
C PHE A 105 4.91 -4.64 -0.92
N GLY A 106 6.15 -5.00 -1.29
CA GLY A 106 6.91 -6.05 -0.63
C GLY A 106 7.15 -5.77 0.87
N TYR A 107 7.47 -4.52 1.23
CA TYR A 107 7.60 -4.10 2.62
C TYR A 107 6.29 -4.26 3.41
N VAL A 108 5.14 -3.88 2.83
CA VAL A 108 3.83 -4.07 3.47
C VAL A 108 3.55 -5.54 3.76
N ILE A 109 3.76 -6.42 2.77
CA ILE A 109 3.57 -7.86 2.94
C ILE A 109 4.47 -8.39 4.06
N ALA A 110 5.74 -7.99 4.11
CA ALA A 110 6.66 -8.43 5.16
C ALA A 110 6.22 -8.01 6.57
N ASN A 111 5.72 -6.78 6.74
CA ASN A 111 5.18 -6.33 8.02
C ASN A 111 3.92 -7.10 8.41
N VAL A 112 2.99 -7.30 7.47
CA VAL A 112 1.77 -8.08 7.73
C VAL A 112 2.12 -9.51 8.15
N SER A 113 3.06 -10.17 7.45
CA SER A 113 3.54 -11.50 7.82
C SER A 113 4.14 -11.54 9.23
N THR A 114 4.95 -10.55 9.59
CA THR A 114 5.55 -10.44 10.94
C THR A 114 4.47 -10.31 12.02
N ILE A 115 3.44 -9.51 11.75
CA ILE A 115 2.29 -9.35 12.66
C ILE A 115 1.54 -10.68 12.80
N LEU A 116 1.26 -11.38 11.70
CA LEU A 116 0.57 -12.69 11.72
C LEU A 116 1.37 -13.74 12.50
N GLU A 117 2.68 -13.82 12.29
CA GLU A 117 3.57 -14.71 13.05
C GLU A 117 3.51 -14.43 14.56
N SER A 118 3.41 -13.15 14.95
CA SER A 118 3.26 -12.77 16.36
C SER A 118 1.93 -13.24 16.95
N PHE A 119 0.82 -13.14 16.19
CA PHE A 119 -0.49 -13.63 16.60
C PHE A 119 -0.51 -15.16 16.75
N ASP A 120 0.07 -15.90 15.79
CA ASP A 120 0.14 -17.36 15.84
C ASP A 120 1.03 -17.85 16.99
N ARG A 121 2.13 -17.14 17.28
CA ARG A 121 2.97 -17.42 18.46
C ARG A 121 2.18 -17.26 19.77
N VAL A 122 1.39 -16.22 19.91
CA VAL A 122 0.57 -16.01 21.12
C VAL A 122 -0.46 -17.14 21.27
N GLN A 123 -1.16 -17.50 20.19
CA GLN A 123 -2.15 -18.59 20.23
C GLN A 123 -1.52 -19.97 20.52
N SER A 124 -0.36 -20.27 19.93
CA SER A 124 0.33 -21.55 20.16
C SER A 124 0.82 -21.69 21.60
N VAL A 125 1.34 -20.61 22.20
CA VAL A 125 1.71 -20.59 23.63
C VAL A 125 0.49 -20.74 24.54
N GLN A 126 -0.65 -20.13 24.19
CA GLN A 126 -1.89 -20.35 24.94
C GLN A 126 -2.36 -21.81 24.86
N ARG A 127 -2.27 -22.44 23.69
CA ARG A 127 -2.62 -23.85 23.50
C ARG A 127 -1.71 -24.79 24.30
N SER A 128 -0.39 -24.58 24.27
CA SER A 128 0.55 -25.44 24.99
C SER A 128 0.36 -25.39 26.51
N ARG A 129 0.03 -24.22 27.07
CA ARG A 129 -0.30 -24.10 28.51
C ARG A 129 -1.52 -24.93 28.90
N ILE A 130 -2.56 -24.94 28.06
CA ILE A 130 -3.77 -25.73 28.31
C ILE A 130 -3.45 -27.23 28.23
N GLU A 131 -2.61 -27.63 27.28
CA GLU A 131 -2.19 -29.02 27.12
C GLU A 131 -1.44 -29.56 28.34
N VAL A 132 -0.48 -28.79 28.87
CA VAL A 132 0.25 -29.13 30.10
C VAL A 132 -0.71 -29.30 31.29
N ILE A 133 -1.70 -28.43 31.44
CA ILE A 133 -2.70 -28.56 32.53
C ILE A 133 -3.53 -29.83 32.37
N LYS A 134 -3.95 -30.16 31.14
CA LYS A 134 -4.70 -31.41 30.86
C LYS A 134 -3.88 -32.64 31.21
N GLU A 135 -2.60 -32.65 30.88
CA GLU A 135 -1.68 -33.73 31.20
C GLU A 135 -1.56 -33.94 32.71
N TYR A 136 -1.32 -32.87 33.48
CA TYR A 136 -1.28 -32.94 34.95
C TYR A 136 -2.57 -33.46 35.59
N LEU A 137 -3.73 -33.08 35.06
CA LEU A 137 -5.02 -33.57 35.56
C LEU A 137 -5.23 -35.05 35.23
N SER A 138 -4.74 -35.51 34.09
CA SER A 138 -4.83 -36.91 33.68
C SER A 138 -3.90 -37.84 34.46
N GLU A 139 -2.75 -37.34 34.94
CA GLU A 139 -1.82 -38.12 35.76
C GLU A 139 -2.28 -38.26 37.23
N LYS A 140 -3.07 -37.30 37.75
CA LYS A 140 -3.47 -37.25 39.17
C LYS A 140 -4.92 -37.66 39.45
N GLY A 141 -5.74 -37.88 38.42
CA GLY A 141 -7.12 -38.38 38.52
C GLY A 141 -7.19 -39.89 38.31
#